data_AF-A0A2D6E6P5-F1
#
_entry.id   AF-A0A2D6E6P5-F1
#
_cell.length_a   1.000
_cell.length_b   1.000
_cell.length_c   1.000
_cell.angle_alpha   90.00
_cell.angle_beta   90.00
_cell.angle_gamma   90.00
#
_symmetry.space_group_name_H-M   'P 1'
#
loop_
_entity.id
_entity.type
_entity.pdbx_description
1 polymer ?
#
loop_
_entity_poly.entity_id
_entity_poly.type
_entity_poly.pdbx_seq_one_letter_code
_entity_poly.pdbx_strand_id
1 'polypeptide(L)'
;MKNFLTILVASALLVSLAPAPAFSTGRLVKTSSSSTIYFVDDSGVRHAFPNATTYYSWYSDFSGVQEVAPEILQTFTLGPNVTIKPGTKLVKVPSDPKIYAVEPGGTLRHVVDSAIAEGIWGADWQSRLVDVPEVFFSNYVIGQNLNQPYLIPEGTVYRLSSEPTIYWKNRGIFQKFKNEAALVANGYSLADVVTGGVTQYTREQIIAGRLGSIAEPSFTTYSHTGDCQAENLKAAFVLVTRGQPSSQALFTVAEMQPLVADTYSWASSGLSEIDTTFPAVGMIDEGLLVGTNTEGKTVLTQEVTQIFYDQVEDIFDFVFIFTDFDIFHGNELATFTPVTNFVNSLGKIRLDASATHGSRGKLKGVIKMGNVNKFNLSTQSGQDDAANLAMHEIIHSWSGQAKFTDADGNVSNKLLRSPDLTHWSRFTNFSSPLGGLGWTDNGDGTFNANLASAARPDRRSFSDLDLYLMGLLPSVAVDPITYLEPDDPKAVGNTITGEMKTVTIDQVVEALGNRNCALE
;
A
#
# COMPACT_ATOMS: atom_id res chain seq x y z
N MET A 1 -50.69 39.14 -16.73
CA MET A 1 -49.30 39.45 -17.14
C MET A 1 -48.55 38.13 -17.14
N LYS A 2 -48.12 37.69 -18.32
CA LYS A 2 -47.46 36.39 -18.56
C LYS A 2 -45.95 36.57 -18.35
N ASN A 3 -45.38 35.92 -17.34
CA ASN A 3 -43.93 35.85 -17.19
C ASN A 3 -43.39 34.69 -18.04
N PHE A 4 -42.52 35.04 -18.98
CA PHE A 4 -41.82 34.12 -19.87
C PHE A 4 -40.79 33.29 -19.09
N LEU A 5 -40.88 31.98 -19.26
CA LEU A 5 -39.88 30.99 -18.86
C LEU A 5 -38.82 30.92 -19.97
N THR A 6 -37.63 31.45 -19.72
CA THR A 6 -36.49 31.34 -20.65
C THR A 6 -35.77 30.02 -20.38
N ILE A 7 -35.99 29.03 -21.24
CA ILE A 7 -35.23 27.77 -21.25
C ILE A 7 -33.88 28.06 -21.91
N LEU A 8 -32.80 28.00 -21.12
CA LEU A 8 -31.43 28.01 -21.64
C LEU A 8 -31.11 26.59 -22.12
N VAL A 9 -31.13 26.37 -23.43
CA VAL A 9 -30.64 25.11 -24.03
C VAL A 9 -29.11 25.19 -24.05
N ALA A 10 -28.45 24.47 -23.14
CA ALA A 10 -27.01 24.27 -23.21
C ALA A 10 -26.70 23.36 -24.41
N SER A 11 -26.20 23.94 -25.50
CA SER A 11 -25.61 23.18 -26.61
C SER A 11 -24.34 22.50 -26.11
N ALA A 12 -24.41 21.20 -25.86
CA ALA A 12 -23.22 20.37 -25.71
C ALA A 12 -22.47 20.35 -27.04
N LEU A 13 -21.34 21.05 -27.12
CA LEU A 13 -20.36 20.82 -28.18
C LEU A 13 -19.81 19.40 -28.02
N LEU A 14 -20.25 18.49 -28.88
CA LEU A 14 -19.57 17.21 -29.10
C LEU A 14 -18.22 17.52 -29.75
N VAL A 15 -17.17 17.57 -28.93
CA VAL A 15 -15.79 17.48 -29.43
C VAL A 15 -15.63 16.07 -29.99
N SER A 16 -15.62 15.94 -31.32
CA SER A 16 -15.17 14.73 -31.99
C SER A 16 -13.68 14.54 -31.68
N LEU A 17 -13.38 13.68 -30.70
CA LEU A 17 -12.05 13.09 -30.59
C LEU A 17 -11.91 12.14 -31.78
N ALA A 18 -11.21 12.57 -32.82
CA ALA A 18 -10.75 11.64 -33.84
C ALA A 18 -9.96 10.53 -33.12
N PRO A 19 -10.25 9.24 -33.38
CA PRO A 19 -9.47 8.17 -32.79
C PRO A 19 -8.00 8.38 -33.17
N ALA A 20 -7.10 8.27 -32.20
CA ALA A 20 -5.67 8.28 -32.46
C ALA A 20 -5.37 7.23 -33.55
N PRO A 21 -4.47 7.52 -34.50
CA PRO A 21 -4.12 6.56 -35.54
C PRO A 21 -3.69 5.24 -34.89
N ALA A 22 -4.41 4.17 -35.21
CA ALA A 22 -4.08 2.83 -34.71
C ALA A 22 -2.77 2.37 -35.39
N PHE A 23 -1.68 2.36 -34.62
CA PHE A 23 -0.41 1.81 -35.08
C PHE A 23 -0.51 0.29 -35.17
N SER A 24 -0.33 -0.26 -36.37
CA SER A 24 -0.63 -1.67 -36.63
C SER A 24 0.32 -2.66 -35.97
N THR A 25 1.51 -2.25 -35.50
CA THR A 25 2.47 -3.17 -34.84
C THR A 25 3.60 -2.49 -34.03
N GLY A 26 3.71 -1.15 -33.95
CA GLY A 26 4.81 -0.52 -33.22
C GLY A 26 4.57 0.96 -32.88
N ARG A 27 4.98 1.36 -31.67
CA ARG A 27 4.90 2.73 -31.14
C ARG A 27 6.14 3.56 -31.44
N LEU A 28 7.03 3.03 -32.28
CA LEU A 28 8.28 3.67 -32.67
C LEU A 28 8.09 4.34 -34.01
N VAL A 29 8.28 5.66 -34.07
CA VAL A 29 8.02 6.44 -35.27
C VAL A 29 9.20 7.32 -35.65
N LYS A 30 9.33 7.58 -36.95
CA LYS A 30 10.23 8.60 -37.53
C LYS A 30 9.56 9.25 -38.74
N THR A 31 10.16 10.31 -39.25
CA THR A 31 9.79 10.87 -40.57
C THR A 31 10.84 10.51 -41.61
N SER A 32 10.50 10.57 -42.89
CA SER A 32 11.48 10.43 -43.99
C SER A 32 12.58 11.48 -43.93
N SER A 33 12.24 12.69 -43.45
CA SER A 33 13.13 13.85 -43.36
C SER A 33 14.04 13.88 -42.13
N SER A 34 13.87 12.98 -41.15
CA SER A 34 14.67 12.95 -39.92
C SER A 34 15.06 11.53 -39.50
N SER A 35 16.29 11.38 -39.01
CA SER A 35 16.75 10.12 -38.40
C SER A 35 16.32 9.97 -36.94
N THR A 36 15.76 11.00 -36.30
CA THR A 36 15.30 10.92 -34.92
C THR A 36 14.13 9.95 -34.81
N ILE A 37 14.30 8.95 -33.94
CA ILE A 37 13.27 7.98 -33.60
C ILE A 37 12.58 8.45 -32.33
N TYR A 38 11.26 8.31 -32.31
CA TYR A 38 10.42 8.62 -31.16
C TYR A 38 9.66 7.37 -30.71
N PHE A 39 9.54 7.19 -29.40
CA PHE A 39 8.51 6.34 -28.81
C PHE A 39 7.26 7.19 -28.55
N VAL A 40 6.08 6.72 -28.93
CA VAL A 40 4.79 7.41 -28.67
C VAL A 40 4.05 6.70 -27.55
N ASP A 41 3.84 7.37 -26.41
CA ASP A 41 3.18 6.81 -25.22
C ASP A 41 1.65 6.74 -25.34
N ASP A 42 0.98 6.20 -24.31
CA ASP A 42 -0.48 5.93 -24.37
C ASP A 42 -1.30 7.22 -24.36
N SER A 43 -0.66 8.32 -23.96
CA SER A 43 -1.23 9.67 -23.95
C SER A 43 -1.02 10.39 -25.29
N GLY A 44 -0.37 9.75 -26.27
CA GLY A 44 -0.05 10.39 -27.56
C GLY A 44 1.10 11.40 -27.46
N VAL A 45 1.98 11.25 -26.47
CA VAL A 45 3.20 12.05 -26.31
C VAL A 45 4.35 11.31 -26.99
N ARG A 46 5.15 12.03 -27.78
CA ARG A 46 6.35 11.48 -28.43
C ARG A 46 7.62 11.81 -27.63
N HIS A 47 8.44 10.79 -27.43
CA HIS A 47 9.66 10.81 -26.62
C HIS A 47 10.85 10.44 -27.49
N ALA A 48 11.81 11.35 -27.67
CA ALA A 48 12.95 11.09 -28.55
C ALA A 48 13.94 10.14 -27.89
N PHE A 49 14.57 9.27 -28.68
CA PHE A 49 15.78 8.56 -28.29
C PHE A 49 16.99 9.49 -28.47
N PRO A 50 17.72 9.86 -27.40
CA PRO A 50 18.82 10.81 -27.50
C PRO A 50 20.00 10.34 -28.36
N ASN A 51 20.27 9.03 -28.36
CA ASN A 51 21.37 8.42 -29.10
C ASN A 51 21.13 6.92 -29.33
N ALA A 52 21.99 6.32 -30.17
CA ALA A 52 21.93 4.90 -30.50
C ALA A 52 22.10 4.00 -29.26
N THR A 53 22.98 4.35 -28.31
CA THR A 53 23.17 3.58 -27.06
C THR A 53 21.87 3.45 -26.27
N THR A 54 21.10 4.54 -26.18
CA THR A 54 19.80 4.54 -25.52
C THR A 54 18.81 3.68 -26.29
N TYR A 55 18.73 3.83 -27.60
CA TYR A 55 17.86 3.01 -28.44
C TYR A 55 18.15 1.51 -28.30
N TYR A 56 19.42 1.12 -28.42
CA TYR A 56 19.85 -0.28 -28.33
C TYR A 56 19.74 -0.88 -26.92
N SER A 57 19.58 -0.06 -25.88
CA SER A 57 19.21 -0.57 -24.56
C SER A 57 17.76 -1.05 -24.49
N TRP A 58 16.89 -0.59 -25.40
CA TRP A 58 15.46 -0.96 -25.45
C TRP A 58 15.11 -1.93 -26.58
N TYR A 59 15.77 -1.81 -27.74
CA TYR A 59 15.43 -2.56 -28.96
C TYR A 59 16.67 -3.14 -29.62
N SER A 60 16.58 -4.34 -30.18
CA SER A 60 17.71 -5.00 -30.85
C SER A 60 18.06 -4.38 -32.20
N ASP A 61 17.07 -3.84 -32.91
CA ASP A 61 17.18 -3.35 -34.28
C ASP A 61 16.04 -2.37 -34.60
N PHE A 62 16.06 -1.81 -35.82
CA PHE A 62 15.10 -0.80 -36.27
C PHE A 62 13.86 -1.38 -36.98
N SER A 63 13.65 -2.70 -36.99
CA SER A 63 12.55 -3.33 -37.74
C SER A 63 11.16 -2.92 -37.25
N GLY A 64 11.05 -2.53 -35.97
CA GLY A 64 9.82 -2.02 -35.37
C GLY A 64 9.56 -0.53 -35.61
N VAL A 65 10.47 0.20 -36.26
CA VAL A 65 10.34 1.65 -36.50
C VAL A 65 9.48 1.89 -37.73
N GLN A 66 8.40 2.65 -37.54
CA GLN A 66 7.47 3.02 -38.59
C GLN A 66 7.78 4.43 -39.11
N GLU A 67 7.79 4.59 -40.43
CA GLU A 67 7.84 5.92 -41.04
C GLU A 67 6.44 6.51 -41.11
N VAL A 68 6.28 7.73 -40.60
CA VAL A 68 5.02 8.48 -40.62
C VAL A 68 5.20 9.82 -41.33
N ALA A 69 4.10 10.36 -41.84
CA ALA A 69 4.09 11.69 -42.42
C ALA A 69 4.39 12.76 -41.34
N PRO A 70 5.09 13.86 -41.68
CA PRO A 70 5.40 14.93 -40.72
C PRO A 70 4.17 15.49 -40.01
N GLU A 71 3.02 15.55 -40.68
CA GLU A 71 1.76 16.07 -40.13
C GLU A 71 1.23 15.14 -39.04
N ILE A 72 1.39 13.82 -39.19
CA ILE A 72 1.04 12.83 -38.17
C ILE A 72 2.00 12.94 -37.00
N LEU A 73 3.32 13.06 -37.25
CA LEU A 73 4.27 13.20 -36.15
C LEU A 73 3.95 14.45 -35.31
N GLN A 74 3.56 15.56 -35.95
CA GLN A 74 3.21 16.83 -35.30
C GLN A 74 1.96 16.79 -34.42
N THR A 75 1.06 15.82 -34.58
CA THR A 75 -0.10 15.69 -33.67
C THR A 75 0.32 15.16 -32.29
N PHE A 76 1.46 14.48 -32.20
CA PHE A 76 2.02 14.02 -30.93
C PHE A 76 2.84 15.13 -30.27
N THR A 77 2.47 15.48 -29.04
CA THR A 77 3.18 16.49 -28.25
C THR A 77 4.54 15.98 -27.79
N LEU A 78 5.49 16.87 -27.53
CA LEU A 78 6.82 16.47 -27.06
C LEU A 78 6.82 16.21 -25.55
N GLY A 79 7.36 15.07 -25.15
CA GLY A 79 7.60 14.72 -23.75
C GLY A 79 9.09 14.63 -23.40
N PRO A 80 9.41 14.18 -22.18
CA PRO A 80 10.77 13.87 -21.77
C PRO A 80 11.43 12.86 -22.73
N ASN A 81 12.73 12.96 -22.94
CA ASN A 81 13.43 11.99 -23.78
C ASN A 81 13.50 10.62 -23.10
N VAL A 82 13.63 9.57 -23.91
CA VAL A 82 13.86 8.21 -23.40
C VAL A 82 15.23 8.12 -22.73
N THR A 83 15.30 7.47 -21.57
CA THR A 83 16.54 7.15 -20.85
C THR A 83 16.98 5.71 -21.12
N ILE A 84 18.20 5.36 -20.72
CA ILE A 84 18.70 3.97 -20.77
C ILE A 84 17.72 3.02 -20.09
N LYS A 85 17.50 1.83 -20.68
CA LYS A 85 16.61 0.81 -20.11
C LYS A 85 17.12 0.37 -18.74
N PRO A 86 16.27 0.41 -17.69
CA PRO A 86 16.66 -0.03 -16.36
C PRO A 86 17.25 -1.45 -16.35
N GLY A 87 18.24 -1.70 -15.50
CA GLY A 87 18.85 -3.02 -15.34
C GLY A 87 19.80 -3.50 -16.47
N THR A 88 19.93 -2.76 -17.57
CA THR A 88 20.79 -3.16 -18.72
C THR A 88 22.22 -2.61 -18.66
N LYS A 89 22.36 -1.31 -18.38
CA LYS A 89 23.64 -0.58 -18.38
C LYS A 89 23.83 0.22 -17.09
N LEU A 90 25.09 0.48 -16.78
CA LEU A 90 25.51 1.51 -15.83
C LEU A 90 25.89 2.76 -16.61
N VAL A 91 25.59 3.94 -16.07
CA VAL A 91 25.86 5.20 -16.76
C VAL A 91 26.86 6.05 -15.98
N LYS A 92 27.66 6.80 -16.73
CA LYS A 92 28.49 7.90 -16.23
C LYS A 92 28.47 9.05 -17.24
N VAL A 93 28.89 10.24 -16.80
CA VAL A 93 29.22 11.32 -17.73
C VAL A 93 30.74 11.39 -17.90
N PRO A 94 31.28 11.81 -19.06
CA PRO A 94 32.73 11.83 -19.27
C PRO A 94 33.51 12.70 -18.27
N SER A 95 32.90 13.77 -17.76
CA SER A 95 33.52 14.75 -16.86
C SER A 95 33.42 14.42 -15.36
N ASP A 96 32.59 13.45 -14.96
CA ASP A 96 32.42 13.04 -13.55
C ASP A 96 32.69 11.52 -13.44
N PRO A 97 33.62 11.06 -12.60
CA PRO A 97 33.90 9.64 -12.43
C PRO A 97 32.76 8.84 -11.78
N LYS A 98 31.72 9.49 -11.24
CA LYS A 98 30.58 8.80 -10.60
C LYS A 98 29.86 7.88 -11.58
N ILE A 99 29.50 6.71 -11.06
CA ILE A 99 28.78 5.67 -11.78
C ILE A 99 27.39 5.54 -11.19
N TYR A 100 26.41 5.34 -12.06
CA TYR A 100 25.02 5.24 -11.66
C TYR A 100 24.36 4.00 -12.26
N ALA A 101 23.60 3.28 -11.44
CA ALA A 101 22.60 2.36 -11.96
C ALA A 101 21.36 3.15 -12.42
N VAL A 102 20.68 2.65 -13.45
CA VAL A 102 19.45 3.24 -13.96
C VAL A 102 18.25 2.42 -13.51
N GLU A 103 17.32 3.07 -12.83
CA GLU A 103 16.03 2.53 -12.39
C GLU A 103 14.87 3.10 -13.23
N PRO A 104 13.66 2.50 -13.18
CA PRO A 104 12.48 3.00 -13.90
C PRO A 104 12.22 4.49 -13.69
N GLY A 105 11.71 5.15 -14.74
CA GLY A 105 11.49 6.60 -14.76
C GLY A 105 12.76 7.44 -14.96
N GLY A 106 13.90 6.81 -15.27
CA GLY A 106 15.16 7.53 -15.46
C GLY A 106 15.84 7.92 -14.14
N THR A 107 15.60 7.16 -13.06
CA THR A 107 16.20 7.43 -11.75
C THR A 107 17.61 6.88 -11.71
N LEU A 108 18.59 7.71 -11.32
CA LEU A 108 19.99 7.34 -11.18
C LEU A 108 20.32 7.05 -9.73
N ARG A 109 20.84 5.85 -9.47
CA ARG A 109 21.32 5.44 -8.16
C ARG A 109 22.85 5.45 -8.17
N HIS A 110 23.44 6.43 -7.49
CA HIS A 110 24.90 6.58 -7.44
C HIS A 110 25.53 5.40 -6.70
N VAL A 111 26.46 4.70 -7.35
CA VAL A 111 27.22 3.59 -6.76
C VAL A 111 28.42 4.18 -6.03
N VAL A 112 28.41 4.16 -4.68
CA VAL A 112 29.37 4.96 -3.91
C VAL A 112 30.82 4.47 -4.01
N ASP A 113 31.03 3.19 -4.33
CA ASP A 113 32.35 2.62 -4.63
C ASP A 113 32.30 1.37 -5.51
N SER A 114 33.47 0.91 -5.96
CA SER A 114 33.61 -0.25 -6.85
C SER A 114 33.33 -1.60 -6.17
N ALA A 115 33.47 -1.71 -4.85
CA ALA A 115 33.18 -2.95 -4.14
C ALA A 115 31.67 -3.22 -4.09
N ILE A 116 30.86 -2.17 -4.00
CA ILE A 116 29.40 -2.28 -4.14
C ILE A 116 29.03 -2.66 -5.58
N ALA A 117 29.69 -2.06 -6.58
CA ALA A 117 29.46 -2.45 -7.98
C ALA A 117 29.77 -3.93 -8.22
N GLU A 118 30.92 -4.40 -7.75
CA GLU A 118 31.32 -5.81 -7.84
C GLU A 118 30.39 -6.74 -7.05
N GLY A 119 29.93 -6.30 -5.87
CA GLY A 119 28.98 -7.06 -5.06
C GLY A 119 27.60 -7.23 -5.71
N ILE A 120 27.16 -6.27 -6.51
CA ILE A 120 25.86 -6.32 -7.23
C ILE A 120 26.02 -7.05 -8.57
N TRP A 121 26.95 -6.61 -9.43
CA TRP A 121 27.03 -7.04 -10.83
C TRP A 121 28.16 -8.06 -11.12
N GLY A 122 29.00 -8.37 -10.13
CA GLY A 122 30.17 -9.24 -10.27
C GLY A 122 31.41 -8.51 -10.82
N ALA A 123 32.51 -9.25 -10.96
CA ALA A 123 33.83 -8.70 -11.31
C ALA A 123 33.90 -8.02 -12.69
N ASP A 124 32.99 -8.34 -13.61
CA ASP A 124 32.92 -7.76 -14.96
C ASP A 124 31.89 -6.61 -15.06
N TRP A 125 31.53 -5.96 -13.94
CA TRP A 125 30.51 -4.91 -13.94
C TRP A 125 30.84 -3.74 -14.89
N GLN A 126 32.13 -3.48 -15.15
CA GLN A 126 32.59 -2.42 -16.05
C GLN A 126 32.15 -2.66 -17.50
N SER A 127 31.89 -3.90 -17.92
CA SER A 127 31.38 -4.20 -19.27
C SER A 127 29.96 -3.67 -19.50
N ARG A 128 29.26 -3.29 -18.42
CA ARG A 128 27.93 -2.65 -18.46
C ARG A 128 28.01 -1.13 -18.55
N LEU A 129 29.17 -0.52 -18.34
CA LEU A 129 29.34 0.93 -18.24
C LEU A 129 29.27 1.61 -19.61
N VAL A 130 28.45 2.65 -19.72
CA VAL A 130 28.32 3.49 -20.92
C VAL A 130 28.40 4.97 -20.56
N ASP A 131 28.96 5.76 -21.47
CA ASP A 131 28.97 7.22 -21.36
C ASP A 131 27.63 7.80 -21.85
N VAL A 132 27.03 8.64 -21.01
CA VAL A 132 25.92 9.52 -21.39
C VAL A 132 26.49 10.91 -21.64
N PRO A 133 26.28 11.50 -22.83
CA PRO A 133 26.66 12.89 -23.08
C PRO A 133 26.02 13.84 -22.06
N GLU A 134 26.78 14.83 -21.58
CA GLU A 134 26.35 15.75 -20.51
C GLU A 134 25.01 16.43 -20.81
N VAL A 135 24.78 16.79 -22.08
CA VAL A 135 23.53 17.40 -22.56
C VAL A 135 22.28 16.54 -22.37
N PHE A 136 22.46 15.22 -22.19
CA PHE A 136 21.38 14.27 -21.93
C PHE A 136 21.32 13.82 -20.48
N PHE A 137 22.27 14.24 -19.63
CA PHE A 137 22.25 13.90 -18.21
C PHE A 137 21.05 14.52 -17.48
N SER A 138 20.60 15.70 -17.94
CA SER A 138 19.37 16.34 -17.44
C SER A 138 18.07 15.60 -17.76
N ASN A 139 18.12 14.53 -18.58
CA ASN A 139 16.96 13.65 -18.79
C ASN A 139 16.72 12.72 -17.60
N TYR A 140 17.66 12.65 -16.64
CA TYR A 140 17.63 11.75 -15.50
C TYR A 140 17.35 12.49 -14.19
N VAL A 141 16.86 11.76 -13.20
CA VAL A 141 16.65 12.24 -11.82
C VAL A 141 17.61 11.51 -10.88
N ILE A 142 18.33 12.23 -10.03
CA ILE A 142 19.22 11.60 -9.04
C ILE A 142 18.38 11.08 -7.87
N GLY A 143 18.44 9.77 -7.62
CA GLY A 143 17.82 9.09 -6.49
C GLY A 143 18.81 8.82 -5.35
N GLN A 144 18.42 7.95 -4.42
CA GLN A 144 19.27 7.55 -3.29
C GLN A 144 20.54 6.83 -3.76
N ASN A 145 21.61 6.90 -2.97
CA ASN A 145 22.84 6.17 -3.28
C ASN A 145 22.67 4.65 -3.08
N LEU A 146 23.44 3.86 -3.81
CA LEU A 146 23.72 2.45 -3.47
C LEU A 146 24.96 2.43 -2.59
N ASN A 147 24.76 2.21 -1.30
CA ASN A 147 25.83 2.13 -0.30
C ASN A 147 26.05 0.71 0.24
N GLN A 148 25.31 -0.27 -0.30
CA GLN A 148 25.34 -1.67 0.13
C GLN A 148 25.08 -2.60 -1.06
N PRO A 149 25.76 -3.77 -1.14
CA PRO A 149 25.61 -4.69 -2.26
C PRO A 149 24.27 -5.44 -2.28
N TYR A 150 23.51 -5.43 -1.18
CA TYR A 150 22.17 -6.02 -1.13
C TYR A 150 21.07 -5.08 -1.66
N LEU A 151 21.37 -3.82 -1.95
CA LEU A 151 20.46 -2.86 -2.55
C LEU A 151 20.41 -3.05 -4.07
N ILE A 152 19.80 -4.14 -4.51
CA ILE A 152 19.63 -4.45 -5.94
C ILE A 152 18.73 -3.39 -6.59
N PRO A 153 19.20 -2.67 -7.63
CA PRO A 153 18.40 -1.61 -8.25
C PRO A 153 17.11 -2.12 -8.90
N GLU A 154 16.08 -1.29 -8.87
CA GLU A 154 14.82 -1.56 -9.57
C GLU A 154 15.04 -1.68 -11.09
N GLY A 155 14.27 -2.55 -11.73
CA GLY A 155 14.44 -2.90 -13.14
C GLY A 155 15.47 -4.00 -13.40
N THR A 156 16.27 -4.40 -12.42
CA THR A 156 17.27 -5.47 -12.58
C THR A 156 16.61 -6.81 -12.91
N VAL A 157 17.11 -7.50 -13.93
CA VAL A 157 16.81 -8.91 -14.16
C VAL A 157 17.80 -9.77 -13.38
N TYR A 158 17.30 -10.57 -12.43
CA TYR A 158 18.09 -11.16 -11.37
C TYR A 158 17.93 -12.69 -11.33
N ARG A 159 18.99 -13.41 -10.99
CA ARG A 159 19.00 -14.86 -10.79
C ARG A 159 19.63 -15.17 -9.43
N LEU A 160 18.92 -15.94 -8.62
CA LEU A 160 19.49 -16.44 -7.38
C LEU A 160 20.56 -17.48 -7.68
N SER A 161 21.72 -17.39 -7.04
CA SER A 161 22.81 -18.38 -7.24
C SER A 161 22.39 -19.82 -6.91
N SER A 162 21.32 -20.00 -6.13
CA SER A 162 20.76 -21.29 -5.73
C SER A 162 19.80 -21.92 -6.74
N GLU A 163 19.33 -21.20 -7.76
CA GLU A 163 18.30 -21.71 -8.68
C GLU A 163 18.35 -21.07 -10.08
N PRO A 164 17.81 -21.72 -11.13
CA PRO A 164 17.87 -21.19 -12.49
C PRO A 164 16.84 -20.10 -12.80
N THR A 165 15.86 -19.87 -11.91
CA THR A 165 14.76 -18.92 -12.13
C THR A 165 15.28 -17.50 -12.32
N ILE A 166 14.78 -16.80 -13.35
CA ILE A 166 15.09 -15.39 -13.59
C ILE A 166 13.91 -14.56 -13.12
N TYR A 167 14.22 -13.52 -12.35
CA TYR A 167 13.29 -12.59 -11.75
C TYR A 167 13.45 -11.22 -12.39
N TRP A 168 12.38 -10.45 -12.42
CA TRP A 168 12.43 -9.01 -12.59
C TRP A 168 12.27 -8.34 -11.23
N LYS A 169 13.20 -7.46 -10.87
CA LYS A 169 13.15 -6.65 -9.64
C LYS A 169 12.31 -5.40 -9.91
N ASN A 170 11.23 -5.23 -9.16
CA ASN A 170 10.39 -4.03 -9.26
C ASN A 170 9.79 -3.70 -7.88
N ARG A 171 9.78 -2.42 -7.50
CA ARG A 171 9.18 -1.89 -6.26
C ARG A 171 9.42 -2.77 -5.03
N GLY A 172 10.69 -3.01 -4.68
CA GLY A 172 11.03 -3.83 -3.50
C GLY A 172 10.85 -5.36 -3.65
N ILE A 173 10.23 -5.87 -4.73
CA ILE A 173 9.90 -7.31 -4.87
C ILE A 173 10.48 -7.94 -6.14
N PHE A 174 10.42 -9.27 -6.21
CA PHE A 174 10.71 -10.05 -7.41
C PHE A 174 9.44 -10.56 -8.09
N GLN A 175 9.48 -10.62 -9.42
CA GLN A 175 8.47 -11.28 -10.26
C GLN A 175 9.14 -12.28 -11.20
N LYS A 176 8.67 -13.53 -11.23
CA LYS A 176 9.29 -14.60 -12.02
C LYS A 176 9.03 -14.41 -13.52
N PHE A 177 10.05 -14.53 -14.36
CA PHE A 177 9.83 -14.84 -15.77
C PHE A 177 9.49 -16.31 -15.94
N LYS A 178 8.49 -16.61 -16.77
CA LYS A 178 8.11 -17.99 -17.09
C LYS A 178 9.26 -18.78 -17.72
N ASN A 179 10.01 -18.12 -18.61
CA ASN A 179 11.14 -18.69 -19.35
C ASN A 179 11.96 -17.57 -20.03
N GLU A 180 13.04 -17.95 -20.73
CA GLU A 180 13.89 -17.02 -21.47
C GLU A 180 13.14 -16.30 -22.61
N ALA A 181 12.16 -16.94 -23.25
CA ALA A 181 11.36 -16.27 -24.27
C ALA A 181 10.56 -15.09 -23.69
N ALA A 182 10.05 -15.21 -22.46
CA ALA A 182 9.41 -14.10 -21.76
C ALA A 182 10.40 -13.00 -21.39
N LEU A 183 11.64 -13.34 -21.00
CA LEU A 183 12.72 -12.36 -20.77
C LEU A 183 13.01 -11.55 -22.04
N VAL A 184 13.24 -12.23 -23.16
CA VAL A 184 13.54 -11.62 -24.46
C VAL A 184 12.37 -10.79 -24.99
N ALA A 185 11.13 -11.26 -24.82
CA ALA A 185 9.93 -10.51 -25.20
C ALA A 185 9.79 -9.17 -24.45
N ASN A 186 10.50 -8.99 -23.34
CA ASN A 186 10.54 -7.76 -22.55
C ASN A 186 11.81 -6.91 -22.77
N GLY A 187 12.62 -7.25 -23.78
CA GLY A 187 13.78 -6.47 -24.19
C GLY A 187 15.01 -6.68 -23.32
N TYR A 188 15.12 -7.83 -22.64
CA TYR A 188 16.34 -8.23 -21.92
C TYR A 188 16.98 -9.45 -22.59
N SER A 189 18.28 -9.60 -22.40
CA SER A 189 19.07 -10.76 -22.80
C SER A 189 19.64 -11.49 -21.58
N LEU A 190 20.18 -12.70 -21.79
CA LEU A 190 20.90 -13.41 -20.73
C LEU A 190 22.15 -12.65 -20.24
N ALA A 191 22.73 -11.76 -21.06
CA ALA A 191 23.87 -10.93 -20.66
C ALA A 191 23.48 -9.83 -19.67
N ASP A 192 22.20 -9.44 -19.64
CA ASP A 192 21.69 -8.45 -18.69
C ASP A 192 21.48 -9.06 -17.30
N VAL A 193 21.32 -10.38 -17.20
CA VAL A 193 21.00 -11.09 -15.95
C VAL A 193 22.13 -10.94 -14.92
N VAL A 194 21.75 -10.41 -13.77
CA VAL A 194 22.60 -10.31 -12.58
C VAL A 194 22.42 -11.55 -11.72
N THR A 195 23.50 -12.16 -11.25
CA THR A 195 23.43 -13.36 -10.40
C THR A 195 23.98 -13.08 -9.01
N GLY A 196 23.24 -13.47 -7.96
CA GLY A 196 23.68 -13.25 -6.58
C GLY A 196 22.85 -13.99 -5.52
N GLY A 197 23.13 -13.74 -4.25
CA GLY A 197 22.49 -14.41 -3.10
C GLY A 197 21.33 -13.65 -2.42
N VAL A 198 21.05 -12.41 -2.84
CA VAL A 198 19.99 -11.57 -2.23
C VAL A 198 18.60 -12.11 -2.59
N THR A 199 17.83 -12.50 -1.57
CA THR A 199 16.43 -12.92 -1.71
C THR A 199 15.49 -11.73 -1.48
N GLN A 200 14.31 -11.79 -2.10
CA GLN A 200 13.23 -10.81 -1.94
C GLN A 200 11.89 -11.53 -1.92
N TYR A 201 10.86 -10.88 -1.39
CA TYR A 201 9.50 -11.36 -1.57
C TYR A 201 9.23 -11.53 -3.07
N THR A 202 8.66 -12.66 -3.44
CA THR A 202 8.34 -12.98 -4.82
C THR A 202 6.84 -13.08 -4.98
N ARG A 203 6.28 -12.26 -5.86
CA ARG A 203 4.83 -12.33 -6.16
C ARG A 203 4.48 -13.61 -6.92
N GLU A 204 3.23 -14.05 -6.78
CA GLU A 204 2.76 -15.30 -7.37
C GLU A 204 2.52 -15.16 -8.87
N GLN A 205 2.06 -13.99 -9.32
CA GLN A 205 1.86 -13.72 -10.74
C GLN A 205 3.18 -13.70 -11.51
N ILE A 206 3.29 -14.54 -12.54
CA ILE A 206 4.48 -14.66 -13.38
C ILE A 206 4.41 -13.78 -14.65
N ILE A 207 5.57 -13.39 -15.16
CA ILE A 207 5.74 -12.75 -16.45
C ILE A 207 5.77 -13.85 -17.52
N ALA A 208 4.60 -14.15 -18.08
CA ALA A 208 4.43 -15.23 -19.06
C ALA A 208 4.85 -14.84 -20.49
N GLY A 209 4.94 -13.55 -20.79
CA GLY A 209 5.25 -12.99 -22.10
C GLY A 209 5.59 -11.51 -21.99
N ARG A 210 5.39 -10.74 -23.08
CA ARG A 210 5.62 -9.30 -23.09
C ARG A 210 4.67 -8.56 -22.15
N LEU A 211 5.21 -7.69 -21.31
CA LEU A 211 4.48 -6.74 -20.47
C LEU A 211 4.93 -5.33 -20.82
N GLY A 212 3.98 -4.45 -21.18
CA GLY A 212 4.28 -3.06 -21.57
C GLY A 212 5.07 -2.30 -20.50
N SER A 213 4.72 -2.51 -19.22
CA SER A 213 5.40 -1.92 -18.05
C SER A 213 6.89 -2.25 -17.92
N ILE A 214 7.36 -3.29 -18.62
CA ILE A 214 8.77 -3.71 -18.66
C ILE A 214 9.38 -3.42 -20.03
N ALA A 215 8.65 -3.74 -21.10
CA ALA A 215 9.12 -3.70 -22.48
C ALA A 215 9.17 -2.28 -23.07
N GLU A 216 8.49 -1.31 -22.46
CA GLU A 216 8.35 0.06 -22.98
C GLU A 216 8.93 1.10 -22.02
N PRO A 217 9.44 2.23 -22.52
CA PRO A 217 9.93 3.33 -21.68
C PRO A 217 8.86 3.83 -20.70
N SER A 218 9.25 3.93 -19.42
CA SER A 218 8.46 4.60 -18.39
C SER A 218 9.09 5.95 -18.05
N PHE A 219 8.24 6.97 -17.91
CA PHE A 219 8.63 8.34 -17.57
C PHE A 219 8.20 8.74 -16.16
N THR A 220 7.63 7.81 -15.40
CA THR A 220 7.21 8.04 -14.01
C THR A 220 8.26 7.47 -13.07
N THR A 221 8.85 8.32 -12.25
CA THR A 221 9.75 7.91 -11.18
C THR A 221 8.95 7.26 -10.04
N TYR A 222 9.54 6.26 -9.39
CA TYR A 222 8.98 5.75 -8.14
C TYR A 222 9.12 6.81 -7.05
N SER A 223 8.00 7.28 -6.51
CA SER A 223 7.96 8.12 -5.31
C SER A 223 7.28 7.34 -4.19
N HIS A 224 7.93 7.30 -3.02
CA HIS A 224 7.30 6.78 -1.80
C HIS A 224 6.15 7.69 -1.40
N THR A 225 5.04 7.10 -0.96
CA THR A 225 3.77 7.79 -0.66
C THR A 225 3.38 7.70 0.81
N GLY A 226 4.29 7.19 1.64
CA GLY A 226 4.05 6.99 3.06
C GLY A 226 3.80 8.28 3.82
N ASP A 227 2.90 8.20 4.78
CA ASP A 227 2.58 9.28 5.70
C ASP A 227 2.18 8.74 7.09
N CYS A 228 2.00 9.67 8.03
CA CYS A 228 1.44 9.39 9.35
C CYS A 228 0.05 10.00 9.53
N GLN A 229 -0.65 10.32 8.42
CA GLN A 229 -1.95 10.98 8.47
C GLN A 229 -2.97 10.08 9.15
N ALA A 230 -3.83 10.68 9.98
CA ALA A 230 -4.95 10.00 10.61
C ALA A 230 -6.27 10.78 10.47
N GLU A 231 -6.27 11.96 9.85
CA GLU A 231 -7.44 12.85 9.75
C GLU A 231 -8.29 12.59 8.50
N ASN A 232 -7.65 12.48 7.33
CA ASN A 232 -8.34 12.32 6.05
C ASN A 232 -7.86 11.03 5.40
N LEU A 233 -8.60 9.96 5.60
CA LEU A 233 -8.19 8.62 5.18
C LEU A 233 -9.00 8.15 3.97
N LYS A 234 -8.45 7.19 3.24
CA LYS A 234 -9.13 6.55 2.11
C LYS A 234 -9.14 5.04 2.29
N ALA A 235 -10.28 4.42 2.01
CA ALA A 235 -10.40 2.97 2.02
C ALA A 235 -11.00 2.43 0.72
N ALA A 236 -10.36 1.39 0.19
CA ALA A 236 -10.90 0.59 -0.90
C ALA A 236 -11.59 -0.66 -0.37
N PHE A 237 -12.59 -1.13 -1.11
CA PHE A 237 -13.31 -2.37 -0.81
C PHE A 237 -13.09 -3.34 -1.97
N VAL A 238 -12.62 -4.54 -1.65
CA VAL A 238 -12.34 -5.62 -2.61
C VAL A 238 -13.21 -6.82 -2.25
N LEU A 239 -13.91 -7.39 -3.22
CA LEU A 239 -14.66 -8.63 -3.07
C LEU A 239 -13.98 -9.74 -3.87
N VAL A 240 -13.36 -10.70 -3.17
CA VAL A 240 -12.73 -11.88 -3.77
C VAL A 240 -13.72 -13.04 -3.81
N THR A 241 -13.97 -13.61 -4.98
CA THR A 241 -14.95 -14.68 -5.17
C THR A 241 -14.36 -15.90 -5.88
N ARG A 242 -14.95 -17.08 -5.69
CA ARG A 242 -14.58 -18.30 -6.46
C ARG A 242 -15.29 -18.42 -7.81
N GLY A 243 -16.15 -17.46 -8.13
CA GLY A 243 -16.94 -17.40 -9.35
C GLY A 243 -17.57 -16.04 -9.50
N GLN A 244 -18.63 -15.92 -10.32
CA GLN A 244 -19.34 -14.65 -10.44
C GLN A 244 -19.99 -14.26 -9.11
N PRO A 245 -19.77 -13.02 -8.63
CA PRO A 245 -20.34 -12.58 -7.35
C PRO A 245 -21.87 -12.53 -7.42
N SER A 246 -22.53 -12.90 -6.32
CA SER A 246 -23.98 -12.77 -6.21
C SER A 246 -24.39 -11.29 -6.07
N SER A 247 -25.60 -10.93 -6.52
CA SER A 247 -26.13 -9.58 -6.33
C SER A 247 -26.22 -9.19 -4.86
N GLN A 248 -26.49 -10.15 -3.97
CA GLN A 248 -26.52 -9.92 -2.53
C GLN A 248 -25.13 -9.58 -1.98
N ALA A 249 -24.09 -10.30 -2.40
CA ALA A 249 -22.71 -10.03 -1.98
C ALA A 249 -22.28 -8.61 -2.38
N LEU A 250 -22.54 -8.23 -3.64
CA LEU A 250 -22.25 -6.88 -4.14
C LEU A 250 -23.03 -5.80 -3.36
N PHE A 251 -24.31 -6.05 -3.09
CA PHE A 251 -25.16 -5.14 -2.33
C PHE A 251 -24.66 -4.97 -0.90
N THR A 252 -24.32 -6.05 -0.20
CA THR A 252 -23.78 -6.01 1.17
C THR A 252 -22.46 -5.23 1.22
N VAL A 253 -21.54 -5.42 0.25
CA VAL A 253 -20.32 -4.60 0.18
C VAL A 253 -20.66 -3.12 -0.01
N ALA A 254 -21.58 -2.80 -0.90
CA ALA A 254 -22.01 -1.42 -1.16
C ALA A 254 -22.67 -0.77 0.06
N GLU A 255 -23.44 -1.52 0.87
CA GLU A 255 -24.01 -1.05 2.14
C GLU A 255 -22.95 -0.86 3.23
N MET A 256 -21.89 -1.68 3.24
CA MET A 256 -20.79 -1.53 4.20
C MET A 256 -20.00 -0.25 4.01
N GLN A 257 -19.85 0.26 2.79
CA GLN A 257 -19.05 1.45 2.49
C GLN A 257 -19.50 2.68 3.31
N PRO A 258 -20.73 3.22 3.13
CA PRO A 258 -21.18 4.38 3.91
C PRO A 258 -21.28 4.07 5.40
N LEU A 259 -21.62 2.83 5.78
CA LEU A 259 -21.69 2.42 7.18
C LEU A 259 -20.33 2.54 7.88
N VAL A 260 -19.24 2.13 7.22
CA VAL A 260 -17.86 2.28 7.74
C VAL A 260 -17.48 3.75 7.83
N ALA A 261 -17.73 4.55 6.78
CA ALA A 261 -17.41 5.97 6.77
C ALA A 261 -18.12 6.75 7.89
N ASP A 262 -19.44 6.59 7.99
CA ASP A 262 -20.27 7.28 8.98
C ASP A 262 -19.89 6.88 10.42
N THR A 263 -19.67 5.58 10.64
CA THR A 263 -19.28 5.08 11.96
C THR A 263 -17.89 5.54 12.35
N TYR A 264 -16.94 5.59 11.40
CA TYR A 264 -15.59 6.06 11.67
C TYR A 264 -15.54 7.54 12.05
N SER A 265 -16.28 8.38 11.31
CA SER A 265 -16.40 9.80 11.63
C SER A 265 -17.03 10.01 13.01
N TRP A 266 -18.12 9.28 13.30
CA TRP A 266 -18.73 9.33 14.63
C TRP A 266 -17.79 8.81 15.73
N ALA A 267 -17.11 7.68 15.51
CA ALA A 267 -16.23 7.05 16.50
C ALA A 267 -15.02 7.92 16.83
N SER A 268 -14.56 8.75 15.88
CA SER A 268 -13.49 9.72 16.08
C SER A 268 -13.97 11.07 16.65
N SER A 269 -15.24 11.20 17.02
CA SER A 269 -15.87 12.48 17.41
C SER A 269 -15.78 13.57 16.34
N GLY A 270 -15.74 13.18 15.07
CA GLY A 270 -15.59 14.07 13.93
C GLY A 270 -14.18 14.64 13.72
N LEU A 271 -13.18 14.13 14.46
CA LEU A 271 -11.78 14.53 14.29
C LEU A 271 -11.13 13.89 13.06
N SER A 272 -11.74 12.86 12.50
CA SER A 272 -11.24 12.13 11.35
C SER A 272 -12.37 11.61 10.47
N GLU A 273 -12.06 11.45 9.18
CA GLU A 273 -12.94 10.88 8.17
C GLU A 273 -12.22 9.82 7.33
N ILE A 274 -12.99 8.86 6.81
CA ILE A 274 -12.50 7.86 5.87
C ILE A 274 -13.39 7.84 4.63
N ASP A 275 -12.83 8.24 3.50
CA ASP A 275 -13.50 8.22 2.21
C ASP A 275 -13.55 6.79 1.68
N THR A 276 -14.76 6.24 1.65
CA THR A 276 -15.08 4.91 1.13
C THR A 276 -15.90 4.99 -0.17
N THR A 277 -15.98 6.15 -0.82
CA THR A 277 -16.87 6.38 -1.97
C THR A 277 -16.37 5.74 -3.28
N PHE A 278 -15.15 5.21 -3.26
CA PHE A 278 -14.55 4.50 -4.39
C PHE A 278 -15.35 3.23 -4.75
N PRO A 279 -15.58 2.95 -6.04
CA PRO A 279 -16.26 1.72 -6.43
C PRO A 279 -15.56 0.46 -5.89
N ALA A 280 -16.33 -0.48 -5.34
CA ALA A 280 -15.78 -1.75 -4.90
C ALA A 280 -15.20 -2.54 -6.09
N VAL A 281 -14.05 -3.20 -5.87
CA VAL A 281 -13.36 -3.99 -6.89
C VAL A 281 -13.71 -5.46 -6.71
N GLY A 282 -14.33 -6.07 -7.72
CA GLY A 282 -14.55 -7.51 -7.77
C GLY A 282 -13.35 -8.25 -8.34
N MET A 283 -12.93 -9.33 -7.69
CA MET A 283 -11.85 -10.20 -8.16
C MET A 283 -12.30 -11.66 -8.11
N ILE A 284 -12.16 -12.37 -9.22
CA ILE A 284 -12.43 -13.81 -9.28
C ILE A 284 -11.10 -14.54 -9.10
N ASP A 285 -11.06 -15.46 -8.15
CA ASP A 285 -9.88 -16.30 -7.94
C ASP A 285 -9.72 -17.31 -9.07
N GLU A 286 -8.65 -17.13 -9.86
CA GLU A 286 -8.21 -18.06 -10.90
C GLU A 286 -7.00 -18.90 -10.44
N GLY A 287 -6.85 -19.09 -9.12
CA GLY A 287 -5.81 -19.89 -8.49
C GLY A 287 -4.60 -19.10 -7.99
N LEU A 288 -4.71 -17.77 -7.89
CA LEU A 288 -3.64 -16.88 -7.40
C LEU A 288 -4.02 -16.14 -6.11
N LEU A 289 -5.31 -15.91 -5.88
CA LEU A 289 -5.81 -15.05 -4.80
C LEU A 289 -6.04 -15.85 -3.51
N VAL A 290 -6.30 -17.15 -3.66
CA VAL A 290 -6.61 -18.05 -2.56
C VAL A 290 -5.57 -19.16 -2.49
N GLY A 291 -5.05 -19.37 -1.29
CA GLY A 291 -4.13 -20.45 -0.98
C GLY A 291 -4.58 -21.28 0.22
N THR A 292 -3.69 -22.16 0.65
CA THR A 292 -3.89 -23.01 1.82
C THR A 292 -2.67 -22.86 2.73
N ASN A 293 -2.90 -22.57 4.01
CA ASN A 293 -1.80 -22.47 4.98
C ASN A 293 -1.30 -23.87 5.41
N THR A 294 -0.29 -23.90 6.30
CA THR A 294 0.33 -25.14 6.81
C THR A 294 -0.63 -26.06 7.56
N GLU A 295 -1.77 -25.54 8.02
CA GLU A 295 -2.82 -26.30 8.72
C GLU A 295 -3.92 -26.79 7.79
N GLY A 296 -3.79 -26.58 6.47
CA GLY A 296 -4.84 -26.95 5.51
C GLY A 296 -6.01 -25.97 5.44
N LYS A 297 -5.90 -24.79 6.06
CA LYS A 297 -6.96 -23.76 6.09
C LYS A 297 -6.86 -22.83 4.90
N THR A 298 -8.01 -22.42 4.37
CA THR A 298 -8.11 -21.47 3.26
C THR A 298 -7.64 -20.09 3.72
N VAL A 299 -6.74 -19.47 2.96
CA VAL A 299 -6.23 -18.12 3.24
C VAL A 299 -6.18 -17.29 1.96
N LEU A 300 -6.32 -15.97 2.09
CA LEU A 300 -6.03 -15.05 1.00
C LEU A 300 -4.52 -14.83 0.89
N THR A 301 -4.00 -14.89 -0.33
CA THR A 301 -2.61 -14.55 -0.64
C THR A 301 -2.42 -13.03 -0.67
N GLN A 302 -1.17 -12.57 -0.61
CA GLN A 302 -0.84 -11.15 -0.80
C GLN A 302 -1.05 -10.68 -2.25
N GLU A 303 -1.29 -11.61 -3.19
CA GLU A 303 -1.52 -11.29 -4.60
C GLU A 303 -2.81 -10.48 -4.80
N VAL A 304 -3.80 -10.61 -3.89
CA VAL A 304 -5.02 -9.78 -3.90
C VAL A 304 -4.68 -8.29 -3.91
N THR A 305 -3.79 -7.85 -3.01
CA THR A 305 -3.38 -6.45 -2.94
C THR A 305 -2.41 -6.04 -4.06
N GLN A 306 -1.53 -6.95 -4.51
CA GLN A 306 -0.65 -6.68 -5.65
C GLN A 306 -1.45 -6.39 -6.93
N ILE A 307 -2.40 -7.27 -7.27
CA ILE A 307 -3.26 -7.10 -8.45
C ILE A 307 -4.15 -5.87 -8.32
N PHE A 308 -4.60 -5.54 -7.11
CA PHE A 308 -5.33 -4.30 -6.86
C PHE A 308 -4.50 -3.08 -7.27
N TYR A 309 -3.28 -2.93 -6.74
CA TYR A 309 -2.39 -1.78 -7.05
C TYR A 309 -1.72 -1.82 -8.42
N ASP A 310 -1.83 -2.92 -9.17
CA ASP A 310 -1.49 -2.93 -10.60
C ASP A 310 -2.48 -2.07 -11.41
N GLN A 311 -3.69 -1.81 -10.89
CA GLN A 311 -4.78 -1.15 -11.62
C GLN A 311 -5.22 0.18 -11.00
N VAL A 312 -4.92 0.41 -9.73
CA VAL A 312 -5.33 1.62 -9.02
C VAL A 312 -4.14 2.45 -8.56
N GLU A 313 -4.36 3.75 -8.39
CA GLU A 313 -3.38 4.61 -7.77
C GLU A 313 -3.18 4.25 -6.29
N ASP A 314 -1.94 4.41 -5.83
CA ASP A 314 -1.57 4.17 -4.44
C ASP A 314 -1.95 5.36 -3.55
N ILE A 315 -3.25 5.47 -3.26
CA ILE A 315 -3.87 6.55 -2.48
C ILE A 315 -4.61 6.06 -1.24
N PHE A 316 -4.73 4.75 -1.04
CA PHE A 316 -5.56 4.15 0.00
C PHE A 316 -4.77 3.87 1.27
N ASP A 317 -5.29 4.32 2.41
CA ASP A 317 -4.76 4.03 3.74
C ASP A 317 -5.17 2.63 4.20
N PHE A 318 -6.33 2.14 3.76
CA PHE A 318 -6.82 0.79 4.04
C PHE A 318 -7.39 0.09 2.82
N VAL A 319 -7.23 -1.23 2.76
CA VAL A 319 -7.94 -2.09 1.81
C VAL A 319 -8.76 -3.09 2.60
N PHE A 320 -10.08 -2.99 2.52
CA PHE A 320 -11.02 -3.98 3.03
C PHE A 320 -11.18 -5.10 2.02
N ILE A 321 -11.01 -6.34 2.44
CA ILE A 321 -11.20 -7.52 1.61
C ILE A 321 -12.31 -8.38 2.18
N PHE A 322 -13.37 -8.54 1.39
CA PHE A 322 -14.47 -9.46 1.61
C PHE A 322 -14.30 -10.68 0.71
N THR A 323 -14.87 -11.81 1.14
CA THR A 323 -14.95 -13.04 0.36
C THR A 323 -16.39 -13.51 0.24
N ASP A 324 -16.71 -14.38 -0.72
CA ASP A 324 -18.00 -15.12 -0.75
C ASP A 324 -17.90 -16.54 -0.15
N PHE A 325 -16.71 -16.89 0.36
CA PHE A 325 -16.39 -18.13 1.05
C PHE A 325 -15.72 -17.86 2.40
N ASP A 326 -15.66 -18.88 3.26
CA ASP A 326 -15.03 -18.75 4.58
C ASP A 326 -13.50 -18.81 4.50
N ILE A 327 -12.85 -17.83 5.15
CA ILE A 327 -11.39 -17.75 5.34
C ILE A 327 -10.98 -17.75 6.81
N PHE A 328 -11.96 -17.63 7.72
CA PHE A 328 -11.74 -17.70 9.16
C PHE A 328 -12.32 -18.98 9.73
N HIS A 329 -11.65 -19.49 10.75
CA HIS A 329 -12.00 -20.73 11.41
C HIS A 329 -12.08 -20.49 12.92
N GLY A 330 -13.19 -20.85 13.55
CA GLY A 330 -13.43 -20.59 14.98
C GLY A 330 -14.18 -19.27 15.20
N ASN A 331 -13.75 -18.48 16.18
CA ASN A 331 -14.45 -17.26 16.61
C ASN A 331 -13.94 -15.97 15.92
N GLU A 332 -12.91 -16.07 15.09
CA GLU A 332 -12.37 -14.94 14.33
C GLU A 332 -13.33 -14.58 13.19
N LEU A 333 -13.67 -13.29 13.08
CA LEU A 333 -14.62 -12.79 12.07
C LEU A 333 -13.96 -11.80 11.09
N ALA A 334 -12.92 -11.10 11.54
CA ALA A 334 -12.09 -10.23 10.73
C ALA A 334 -10.65 -10.22 11.24
N THR A 335 -9.72 -9.69 10.43
CA THR A 335 -8.33 -9.47 10.83
C THR A 335 -7.75 -8.21 10.20
N PHE A 336 -6.87 -7.56 10.95
CA PHE A 336 -5.98 -6.49 10.48
C PHE A 336 -4.57 -7.02 10.24
N THR A 337 -4.07 -6.84 9.01
CA THR A 337 -2.65 -7.02 8.67
C THR A 337 -1.98 -5.65 8.59
N PRO A 338 -1.03 -5.29 9.49
CA PRO A 338 -0.27 -4.04 9.35
C PRO A 338 0.62 -4.09 8.11
N VAL A 339 0.64 -2.99 7.36
CA VAL A 339 1.48 -2.83 6.16
C VAL A 339 2.53 -1.74 6.36
N THR A 340 2.12 -0.55 6.82
CA THR A 340 3.07 0.51 7.18
C THR A 340 2.78 1.06 8.57
N ASN A 341 3.85 1.41 9.28
CA ASN A 341 3.80 2.22 10.49
C ASN A 341 5.05 3.11 10.54
N PHE A 342 4.84 4.40 10.31
CA PHE A 342 5.86 5.45 10.35
C PHE A 342 5.78 6.32 11.61
N VAL A 343 4.94 5.93 12.58
CA VAL A 343 4.77 6.63 13.86
C VAL A 343 5.55 5.89 14.94
N ASN A 344 6.42 6.60 15.67
CA ASN A 344 7.04 6.03 16.86
C ASN A 344 6.16 6.24 18.09
N SER A 345 6.51 5.56 19.18
CA SER A 345 5.90 5.75 20.50
C SER A 345 4.43 5.31 20.61
N LEU A 346 4.02 4.33 19.80
CA LEU A 346 2.71 3.67 19.90
C LEU A 346 2.74 2.36 20.72
N GLY A 347 3.93 1.93 21.17
CA GLY A 347 4.16 0.55 21.61
C GLY A 347 4.18 -0.46 20.45
N LYS A 348 4.10 0.00 19.20
CA LYS A 348 4.14 -0.77 17.96
C LYS A 348 5.51 -0.63 17.28
N ILE A 349 5.89 -1.66 16.51
CA ILE A 349 7.11 -1.61 15.70
C ILE A 349 6.94 -0.66 14.52
N ARG A 350 8.02 0.02 14.12
CA ARG A 350 8.08 0.64 12.79
C ARG A 350 8.09 -0.45 11.73
N LEU A 351 7.35 -0.22 10.64
CA LEU A 351 7.14 -1.21 9.60
C LEU A 351 6.99 -0.52 8.25
N ASP A 352 7.64 -1.07 7.23
CA ASP A 352 7.31 -0.80 5.82
C ASP A 352 7.30 -2.12 5.04
N ALA A 353 6.10 -2.66 4.84
CA ALA A 353 5.83 -3.80 4.00
C ALA A 353 5.02 -3.40 2.75
N SER A 354 5.08 -2.12 2.33
CA SER A 354 4.26 -1.61 1.23
C SER A 354 4.51 -2.37 -0.07
N ALA A 355 5.79 -2.65 -0.35
CA ALA A 355 6.27 -3.38 -1.52
C ALA A 355 5.60 -4.75 -1.69
N THR A 356 5.44 -5.51 -0.60
CA THR A 356 4.81 -6.85 -0.65
C THR A 356 3.30 -6.80 -0.86
N HIS A 357 2.70 -5.62 -0.76
CA HIS A 357 1.27 -5.38 -0.99
C HIS A 357 1.00 -4.53 -2.24
N GLY A 358 2.02 -4.20 -3.04
CA GLY A 358 1.88 -3.38 -4.26
C GLY A 358 1.80 -1.87 -4.01
N SER A 359 1.72 -1.46 -2.74
CA SER A 359 1.70 -0.05 -2.32
C SER A 359 3.10 0.58 -2.34
N ARG A 360 3.17 1.89 -2.50
CA ARG A 360 4.40 2.70 -2.45
C ARG A 360 4.61 3.36 -1.07
N GLY A 361 3.80 3.00 -0.08
CA GLY A 361 3.94 3.47 1.31
C GLY A 361 2.64 3.98 1.92
N LYS A 362 1.64 4.32 1.12
CA LYS A 362 0.37 4.90 1.59
C LYS A 362 -0.47 3.92 2.42
N LEU A 363 -0.44 2.63 2.07
CA LEU A 363 -1.25 1.60 2.72
C LEU A 363 -0.80 1.34 4.16
N LYS A 364 -1.65 1.64 5.14
CA LYS A 364 -1.42 1.39 6.58
C LYS A 364 -1.73 -0.05 6.94
N GLY A 365 -2.81 -0.61 6.39
CA GLY A 365 -3.10 -2.03 6.58
C GLY A 365 -4.19 -2.60 5.70
N VAL A 366 -4.26 -3.93 5.70
CA VAL A 366 -5.25 -4.72 4.97
C VAL A 366 -6.20 -5.34 5.98
N ILE A 367 -7.50 -5.11 5.80
CA ILE A 367 -8.56 -5.58 6.69
C ILE A 367 -9.33 -6.69 5.98
N LYS A 368 -9.20 -7.92 6.44
CA LYS A 368 -9.98 -9.04 5.90
C LYS A 368 -11.26 -9.16 6.71
N MET A 369 -12.42 -8.91 6.09
CA MET A 369 -13.74 -8.97 6.72
C MET A 369 -14.41 -10.34 6.59
N GLY A 370 -13.78 -11.27 5.87
CA GLY A 370 -14.28 -12.63 5.72
C GLY A 370 -15.51 -12.73 4.82
N ASN A 371 -16.33 -13.76 5.05
CA ASN A 371 -17.44 -14.09 4.17
C ASN A 371 -18.56 -13.05 4.27
N VAL A 372 -18.76 -12.29 3.19
CA VAL A 372 -19.73 -11.21 3.07
C VAL A 372 -21.17 -11.66 3.36
N ASN A 373 -21.48 -12.93 3.08
CA ASN A 373 -22.83 -13.47 3.29
C ASN A 373 -23.17 -13.70 4.78
N LYS A 374 -22.21 -13.51 5.69
CA LYS A 374 -22.43 -13.62 7.14
C LYS A 374 -22.87 -12.30 7.80
N PHE A 375 -22.80 -11.19 7.08
CA PHE A 375 -23.25 -9.89 7.59
C PHE A 375 -24.75 -9.69 7.36
N ASN A 376 -25.50 -9.37 8.42
CA ASN A 376 -26.91 -9.04 8.35
C ASN A 376 -27.15 -7.53 8.53
N LEU A 377 -27.04 -6.78 7.44
CA LEU A 377 -27.18 -5.31 7.46
C LEU A 377 -28.63 -4.83 7.43
N SER A 378 -29.61 -5.74 7.38
CA SER A 378 -31.04 -5.40 7.38
C SER A 378 -31.57 -4.96 8.75
N THR A 379 -30.78 -5.13 9.81
CA THR A 379 -31.16 -4.79 11.20
C THR A 379 -30.16 -3.81 11.79
N GLN A 380 -30.63 -2.96 12.71
CA GLN A 380 -29.75 -1.99 13.35
C GLN A 380 -28.61 -2.65 14.15
N SER A 381 -28.89 -3.77 14.83
CA SER A 381 -27.88 -4.54 15.57
C SER A 381 -26.82 -5.10 14.63
N GLY A 382 -27.22 -5.71 13.52
CA GLY A 382 -26.25 -6.26 12.57
C GLY A 382 -25.42 -5.19 11.86
N GLN A 383 -25.96 -3.98 11.68
CA GLN A 383 -25.17 -2.82 11.24
C GLN A 383 -24.15 -2.41 12.30
N ASP A 384 -24.52 -2.36 13.58
CA ASP A 384 -23.57 -2.06 14.67
C ASP A 384 -22.47 -3.09 14.76
N ASP A 385 -22.81 -4.37 14.70
CA ASP A 385 -21.85 -5.47 14.78
C ASP A 385 -20.83 -5.36 13.64
N ALA A 386 -21.31 -5.15 12.41
CA ALA A 386 -20.45 -5.05 11.24
C ALA A 386 -19.56 -3.80 11.27
N ALA A 387 -20.13 -2.65 11.66
CA ALA A 387 -19.40 -1.40 11.74
C ALA A 387 -18.35 -1.43 12.86
N ASN A 388 -18.70 -1.97 14.03
CA ASN A 388 -17.78 -2.11 15.14
C ASN A 388 -16.64 -3.09 14.83
N LEU A 389 -16.93 -4.17 14.12
CA LEU A 389 -15.88 -5.08 13.62
C LEU A 389 -14.92 -4.33 12.69
N ALA A 390 -15.41 -3.51 11.75
CA ALA A 390 -14.56 -2.69 10.92
C ALA A 390 -13.73 -1.67 11.73
N MET A 391 -14.35 -1.01 12.72
CA MET A 391 -13.66 -0.05 13.60
C MET A 391 -12.57 -0.74 14.41
N HIS A 392 -12.84 -1.94 14.92
CA HIS A 392 -11.89 -2.78 15.64
C HIS A 392 -10.66 -3.07 14.78
N GLU A 393 -10.85 -3.46 13.52
CA GLU A 393 -9.70 -3.74 12.64
C GLU A 393 -8.95 -2.48 12.22
N ILE A 394 -9.63 -1.35 11.96
CA ILE A 394 -8.97 -0.08 11.61
C ILE A 394 -8.05 0.38 12.74
N ILE A 395 -8.55 0.40 13.97
CA ILE A 395 -7.86 1.04 15.10
C ILE A 395 -6.60 0.27 15.55
N HIS A 396 -6.46 -1.01 15.15
CA HIS A 396 -5.21 -1.76 15.30
C HIS A 396 -4.00 -1.08 14.62
N SER A 397 -4.21 -0.17 13.66
CA SER A 397 -3.12 0.66 13.09
C SER A 397 -2.39 1.49 14.15
N TRP A 398 -3.11 1.99 15.16
CA TRP A 398 -2.55 2.93 16.14
C TRP A 398 -2.55 2.39 17.56
N SER A 399 -3.53 1.56 17.91
CA SER A 399 -3.89 1.32 19.30
C SER A 399 -3.73 -0.12 19.77
N GLY A 400 -4.05 -0.37 21.04
CA GLY A 400 -4.05 -1.70 21.65
C GLY A 400 -2.70 -2.20 22.14
N GLN A 401 -1.65 -1.39 22.12
CA GLN A 401 -0.30 -1.78 22.59
C GLN A 401 0.40 -0.74 23.46
N ALA A 402 -0.31 0.33 23.86
CA ALA A 402 0.26 1.37 24.71
C ALA A 402 0.56 0.85 26.12
N LYS A 403 1.70 1.27 26.65
CA LYS A 403 2.21 0.95 27.99
C LYS A 403 2.41 2.26 28.76
N PHE A 404 2.59 2.17 30.05
CA PHE A 404 2.82 3.33 30.92
C PHE A 404 3.86 3.02 31.99
N THR A 405 4.50 4.06 32.53
CA THR A 405 5.40 3.94 33.67
C THR A 405 4.58 3.94 34.97
N ASP A 406 4.68 2.89 35.77
CA ASP A 406 3.98 2.79 37.05
C ASP A 406 4.66 3.62 38.16
N ALA A 407 4.07 3.63 39.36
CA ALA A 407 4.56 4.42 40.49
C ALA A 407 5.97 4.00 40.97
N ASP A 408 6.41 2.78 40.63
CA ASP A 408 7.72 2.24 40.97
C ASP A 408 8.75 2.52 39.86
N GLY A 409 8.36 3.20 38.78
CA GLY A 409 9.22 3.51 37.64
C GLY A 409 9.35 2.36 36.63
N ASN A 410 8.52 1.31 36.74
CA ASN A 410 8.56 0.18 35.83
C ASN A 410 7.57 0.36 34.67
N VAL A 411 7.91 -0.19 33.50
CA VAL A 411 6.98 -0.22 32.36
C VAL A 411 5.90 -1.28 32.59
N SER A 412 4.65 -0.83 32.69
CA SER A 412 3.47 -1.63 32.96
C SER A 412 2.59 -1.82 31.71
N ASN A 413 1.95 -2.99 31.62
CA ASN A 413 1.00 -3.37 30.57
C ASN A 413 -0.43 -3.55 31.10
N LYS A 414 -0.76 -3.01 32.29
CA LYS A 414 -2.06 -3.22 32.95
C LYS A 414 -3.27 -2.69 32.17
N LEU A 415 -3.06 -1.75 31.24
CA LEU A 415 -4.09 -1.31 30.30
C LEU A 415 -4.38 -2.33 29.20
N LEU A 416 -3.56 -3.37 29.05
CA LEU A 416 -3.64 -4.36 27.97
C LEU A 416 -4.23 -5.70 28.44
N ARG A 417 -4.94 -6.37 27.54
CA ARG A 417 -5.47 -7.71 27.76
C ARG A 417 -4.34 -8.74 27.68
N SER A 418 -4.20 -9.55 28.72
CA SER A 418 -3.35 -10.75 28.69
C SER A 418 -4.14 -11.94 28.12
N PRO A 419 -3.55 -12.81 27.29
CA PRO A 419 -2.11 -12.85 26.93
C PRO A 419 -1.72 -12.12 25.65
N ASP A 420 -2.65 -11.61 24.84
CA ASP A 420 -2.30 -11.07 23.52
C ASP A 420 -1.50 -9.76 23.54
N LEU A 421 -1.73 -8.90 24.54
CA LEU A 421 -1.14 -7.58 24.65
C LEU A 421 -1.31 -6.71 23.38
N THR A 422 -2.40 -6.95 22.64
CA THR A 422 -2.81 -6.21 21.43
C THR A 422 -4.21 -5.62 21.54
N HIS A 423 -4.87 -5.83 22.68
CA HIS A 423 -6.21 -5.33 22.98
C HIS A 423 -6.24 -4.62 24.32
N TRP A 424 -7.22 -3.73 24.50
CA TRP A 424 -7.43 -3.09 25.78
C TRP A 424 -7.96 -4.10 26.81
N SER A 425 -7.44 -4.00 28.03
CA SER A 425 -7.93 -4.75 29.17
C SER A 425 -9.43 -4.47 29.35
N ARG A 426 -10.21 -5.51 29.67
CA ARG A 426 -11.63 -5.35 29.98
C ARG A 426 -11.87 -4.42 31.18
N PHE A 427 -10.83 -4.13 31.95
CA PHE A 427 -10.88 -3.33 33.18
C PHE A 427 -10.61 -1.83 32.97
N THR A 428 -10.40 -1.35 31.74
CA THR A 428 -10.28 0.09 31.49
C THR A 428 -11.61 0.82 31.71
N ASN A 429 -11.53 2.10 32.09
CA ASN A 429 -12.69 2.97 32.35
C ASN A 429 -13.42 3.47 31.12
N PHE A 430 -12.79 3.35 29.95
CA PHE A 430 -13.41 3.59 28.66
C PHE A 430 -13.86 2.28 28.01
N SER A 431 -14.72 2.40 27.00
CA SER A 431 -14.99 1.32 26.05
C SER A 431 -14.55 1.78 24.67
N SER A 432 -13.84 0.89 23.97
CA SER A 432 -13.27 1.09 22.64
C SER A 432 -13.57 -0.14 21.79
N PRO A 433 -13.56 -0.04 20.45
CA PRO A 433 -13.63 -1.21 19.59
C PRO A 433 -12.61 -2.30 19.96
N LEU A 434 -11.41 -1.95 20.46
CA LEU A 434 -10.38 -2.92 20.88
C LEU A 434 -10.60 -3.56 22.26
N GLY A 435 -11.60 -3.11 23.03
CA GLY A 435 -11.84 -3.65 24.36
C GLY A 435 -12.24 -2.58 25.38
N GLY A 436 -12.15 -2.94 26.65
CA GLY A 436 -12.69 -2.13 27.74
C GLY A 436 -14.20 -2.26 27.88
N LEU A 437 -14.66 -2.39 29.13
CA LEU A 437 -16.08 -2.43 29.46
C LEU A 437 -16.62 -1.08 29.93
N GLY A 438 -15.73 -0.14 30.24
CA GLY A 438 -16.04 1.09 30.94
C GLY A 438 -16.56 0.83 32.35
N TRP A 439 -15.86 1.28 33.38
CA TRP A 439 -16.27 1.01 34.77
C TRP A 439 -16.63 2.29 35.49
N THR A 440 -17.79 2.28 36.14
CA THR A 440 -18.26 3.35 37.01
C THR A 440 -18.20 2.90 38.47
N ASP A 441 -17.58 3.71 39.32
CA ASP A 441 -17.51 3.50 40.77
C ASP A 441 -18.87 3.80 41.43
N ASN A 442 -19.35 2.89 42.28
CA ASN A 442 -20.58 3.07 43.04
C ASN A 442 -20.35 3.77 44.40
N GLY A 443 -19.10 4.01 44.80
CA GLY A 443 -18.73 4.65 46.07
C GLY A 443 -18.77 3.73 47.29
N ASP A 444 -18.98 2.42 47.09
CA ASP A 444 -19.06 1.39 48.12
C ASP A 444 -18.03 0.26 47.94
N GLY A 445 -17.05 0.46 47.04
CA GLY A 445 -16.05 -0.55 46.67
C GLY A 445 -16.51 -1.51 45.57
N THR A 446 -17.72 -1.32 45.03
CA THR A 446 -18.21 -2.04 43.84
C THR A 446 -18.19 -1.15 42.61
N PHE A 447 -18.03 -1.77 41.44
CA PHE A 447 -17.95 -1.11 40.15
C PHE A 447 -18.91 -1.76 39.17
N ASN A 448 -19.62 -0.95 38.39
CA ASN A 448 -20.54 -1.40 37.35
C ASN A 448 -19.94 -1.21 35.95
N ALA A 449 -20.09 -2.23 35.10
CA ALA A 449 -19.69 -2.17 33.69
C ALA A 449 -20.71 -1.38 32.87
N ASN A 450 -20.30 -0.23 32.34
CA ASN A 450 -21.11 0.68 31.52
C ASN A 450 -21.59 0.01 30.24
N LEU A 451 -20.74 -0.81 29.61
CA LEU A 451 -21.09 -1.49 28.37
C LEU A 451 -22.18 -2.55 28.58
N ALA A 452 -22.26 -3.16 29.76
CA ALA A 452 -23.24 -4.21 30.05
C ALA A 452 -24.68 -3.68 30.15
N SER A 453 -24.85 -2.39 30.43
CA SER A 453 -26.14 -1.71 30.49
C SER A 453 -26.41 -0.83 29.26
N ALA A 454 -25.49 -0.79 28.29
CA ALA A 454 -25.64 0.01 27.09
C ALA A 454 -26.76 -0.53 26.19
N ALA A 455 -27.60 0.39 25.65
CA ALA A 455 -28.66 0.01 24.72
C ALA A 455 -28.13 -0.53 23.38
N ARG A 456 -26.90 -0.14 23.00
CA ARG A 456 -26.19 -0.55 21.77
C ARG A 456 -24.73 -0.85 22.11
N PRO A 457 -24.43 -2.02 22.73
CA PRO A 457 -23.08 -2.33 23.24
C PRO A 457 -22.03 -2.50 22.14
N ASP A 458 -22.45 -2.73 20.90
CA ASP A 458 -21.55 -2.83 19.75
C ASP A 458 -21.27 -1.46 19.13
N ARG A 459 -22.03 -0.41 19.46
CA ARG A 459 -21.74 0.93 18.98
C ARG A 459 -20.71 1.64 19.89
N ARG A 460 -19.42 1.48 19.59
CA ARG A 460 -18.30 1.98 20.42
C ARG A 460 -17.48 3.05 19.69
N SER A 461 -17.20 4.16 20.38
CA SER A 461 -16.30 5.22 19.89
C SER A 461 -14.85 4.93 20.28
N PHE A 462 -13.91 5.66 19.68
CA PHE A 462 -12.53 5.67 20.12
C PHE A 462 -12.41 6.43 21.46
N SER A 463 -11.59 5.92 22.37
CA SER A 463 -11.27 6.60 23.63
C SER A 463 -10.31 7.77 23.43
N ASP A 464 -10.17 8.67 24.39
CA ASP A 464 -9.18 9.75 24.33
C ASP A 464 -7.75 9.22 24.16
N LEU A 465 -7.44 8.07 24.78
CA LEU A 465 -6.16 7.40 24.58
C LEU A 465 -6.01 6.88 23.13
N ASP A 466 -7.06 6.28 22.56
CA ASP A 466 -7.05 5.89 21.14
C ASP A 466 -6.81 7.11 20.24
N LEU A 467 -7.54 8.20 20.46
CA LEU A 467 -7.43 9.44 19.68
C LEU A 467 -6.05 10.10 19.80
N TYR A 468 -5.43 10.06 20.99
CA TYR A 468 -4.06 10.51 21.18
C TYR A 468 -3.06 9.65 20.39
N LEU A 469 -3.19 8.32 20.45
CA LEU A 469 -2.32 7.40 19.72
C LEU A 469 -2.47 7.55 18.20
N MET A 470 -3.70 7.79 17.73
CA MET A 470 -3.98 8.16 16.34
C MET A 470 -3.30 9.48 15.94
N GLY A 471 -3.08 10.39 16.90
CA GLY A 471 -2.55 11.73 16.68
C GLY A 471 -3.63 12.78 16.43
N LEU A 472 -4.88 12.47 16.79
CA LEU A 472 -6.05 13.33 16.63
C LEU A 472 -6.35 14.17 17.89
N LEU A 473 -5.84 13.73 19.05
CA LEU A 473 -6.00 14.44 20.31
C LEU A 473 -4.61 14.80 20.87
N PRO A 474 -4.32 16.07 21.22
CA PRO A 474 -3.07 16.43 21.86
C PRO A 474 -3.04 15.90 23.31
N SER A 475 -1.83 15.64 23.85
CA SER A 475 -1.69 15.07 25.21
C SER A 475 -2.42 15.86 26.28
N VAL A 476 -2.43 17.19 26.20
CA VAL A 476 -3.12 18.09 27.15
C VAL A 476 -4.64 17.95 27.16
N ALA A 477 -5.23 17.33 26.14
CA ALA A 477 -6.66 17.09 26.03
C ALA A 477 -7.05 15.64 26.34
N VAL A 478 -6.09 14.80 26.75
CA VAL A 478 -6.36 13.42 27.17
C VAL A 478 -6.75 13.41 28.64
N ASP A 479 -7.99 13.05 28.94
CA ASP A 479 -8.42 12.86 30.32
C ASP A 479 -7.64 11.73 31.00
N PRO A 480 -7.43 11.78 32.34
CA PRO A 480 -6.79 10.68 33.06
C PRO A 480 -7.46 9.34 32.77
N ILE A 481 -6.66 8.38 32.34
CA ILE A 481 -7.11 7.02 32.08
C ILE A 481 -7.19 6.30 33.42
N THR A 482 -8.23 5.52 33.66
CA THR A 482 -8.28 4.67 34.86
C THR A 482 -8.51 3.22 34.50
N TYR A 483 -7.97 2.31 35.30
CA TYR A 483 -8.22 0.89 35.16
C TYR A 483 -8.54 0.27 36.53
N LEU A 484 -9.46 -0.68 36.52
CA LEU A 484 -9.88 -1.40 37.71
C LEU A 484 -8.92 -2.55 37.97
N GLU A 485 -8.32 -2.59 39.16
CA GLU A 485 -7.67 -3.79 39.69
C GLU A 485 -8.69 -4.56 40.52
N PRO A 486 -9.29 -5.63 39.98
CA PRO A 486 -10.30 -6.38 40.72
C PRO A 486 -9.67 -7.16 41.87
N ASP A 487 -10.41 -7.32 42.97
CA ASP A 487 -9.97 -8.13 44.12
C ASP A 487 -9.70 -9.59 43.71
N ASP A 488 -10.50 -10.10 42.78
CA ASP A 488 -10.26 -11.36 42.07
C ASP A 488 -9.87 -11.05 40.61
N PRO A 489 -8.62 -11.35 40.18
CA PRO A 489 -8.20 -11.21 38.78
C PRO A 489 -9.04 -12.00 37.77
N LYS A 490 -9.81 -12.99 38.23
CA LYS A 490 -10.74 -13.81 37.42
C LYS A 490 -12.19 -13.34 37.53
N ALA A 491 -12.46 -12.21 38.18
CA ALA A 491 -13.81 -11.68 38.34
C ALA A 491 -14.51 -11.55 36.98
N VAL A 492 -15.69 -12.17 36.88
CA VAL A 492 -16.59 -12.11 35.74
C VAL A 492 -17.94 -11.60 36.21
N GLY A 493 -18.53 -10.68 35.45
CA GLY A 493 -19.83 -10.11 35.76
C GLY A 493 -19.93 -8.65 35.35
N ASN A 494 -21.11 -8.09 35.59
CA ASN A 494 -21.44 -6.69 35.31
C ASN A 494 -21.19 -5.79 36.52
N THR A 495 -21.03 -6.37 37.70
CA THR A 495 -20.66 -5.69 38.95
C THR A 495 -19.54 -6.48 39.60
N ILE A 496 -18.41 -5.84 39.91
CA ILE A 496 -17.26 -6.47 40.57
C ILE A 496 -16.69 -5.56 41.66
N THR A 497 -15.86 -6.10 42.56
CA THR A 497 -15.14 -5.33 43.58
C THR A 497 -13.67 -5.16 43.20
N GLY A 498 -13.05 -4.09 43.68
CA GLY A 498 -11.64 -3.82 43.42
C GLY A 498 -11.22 -2.40 43.76
N GLU A 499 -10.12 -1.96 43.15
CA GLU A 499 -9.57 -0.62 43.31
C GLU A 499 -9.33 0.04 41.96
N MET A 500 -9.78 1.29 41.78
CA MET A 500 -9.48 2.06 40.57
C MET A 500 -8.10 2.70 40.67
N LYS A 501 -7.26 2.41 39.68
CA LYS A 501 -5.93 3.01 39.50
C LYS A 501 -5.99 4.04 38.39
N THR A 502 -5.26 5.14 38.56
CA THR A 502 -5.17 6.23 37.57
C THR A 502 -3.83 6.19 36.86
N VAL A 503 -3.88 6.42 35.55
CA VAL A 503 -2.76 6.53 34.62
C VAL A 503 -2.91 7.84 33.87
N THR A 504 -1.90 8.70 33.97
CA THR A 504 -1.85 9.95 33.21
C THR A 504 -1.23 9.73 31.83
N ILE A 505 -1.52 10.64 30.91
CA ILE A 505 -0.87 10.63 29.59
C ILE A 505 0.65 10.79 29.70
N ASP A 506 1.14 11.53 30.70
CA ASP A 506 2.57 11.72 30.93
C ASP A 506 3.27 10.39 31.26
N GLN A 507 2.62 9.49 32.00
CA GLN A 507 3.16 8.15 32.26
C GLN A 507 3.22 7.29 31.00
N VAL A 508 2.30 7.48 30.05
CA VAL A 508 2.35 6.82 28.73
C VAL A 508 3.49 7.39 27.90
N VAL A 509 3.63 8.72 27.88
CA VAL A 509 4.72 9.43 27.19
C VAL A 509 6.09 9.08 27.79
N GLU A 510 6.21 8.91 29.10
CA GLU A 510 7.44 8.49 29.76
C GLU A 510 7.84 7.08 29.32
N ALA A 511 6.88 6.15 29.22
CA ALA A 511 7.15 4.78 28.83
C ALA A 511 7.46 4.60 27.34
N LEU A 512 6.81 5.39 26.47
CA LEU A 512 6.86 5.18 25.02
C LEU A 512 7.65 6.26 24.26
N GLY A 513 7.86 7.41 24.88
CA GLY A 513 8.30 8.65 24.22
C GLY A 513 7.13 9.49 23.69
N ASN A 514 7.46 10.69 23.19
CA ASN A 514 6.48 11.54 22.49
C ASN A 514 6.14 10.94 21.13
N ARG A 515 4.84 10.86 20.82
CA ARG A 515 4.36 10.47 19.49
C ARG A 515 4.97 11.38 18.43
N ASN A 516 5.70 10.81 17.48
CA ASN A 516 6.26 11.55 16.36
C ASN A 516 6.13 10.76 15.05
N CYS A 517 5.90 11.49 13.96
CA CYS A 517 5.98 10.94 12.62
C CYS A 517 7.44 10.96 12.17
N ALA A 518 7.92 9.84 11.64
CA ALA A 518 9.27 9.71 11.12
C ALA A 518 9.22 9.05 9.73
N LEU A 519 9.16 9.86 8.68
CA LEU A 519 9.35 9.38 7.31
C LEU A 519 10.85 9.22 7.04
N GLU A 520 11.25 8.18 6.31
CA GLU A 520 12.67 7.89 5.99
C GLU A 520 13.22 8.76 4.85
#